data_AF-A0A0C2T496-F1
#
_entry.id   AF-A0A0C2T496-F1
#
_cell.length_a   1.000
_cell.length_b   1.000
_cell.length_c   1.000
_cell.angle_alpha   90.00
_cell.angle_beta   90.00
_cell.angle_gamma   90.00
#
_symmetry.space_group_name_H-M   'P 1'
#
loop_
_entity.id
_entity.type
_entity.pdbx_description
1 polymer ?
#
loop_
_entity_poly.entity_id
_entity_poly.type
_entity_poly.pdbx_seq_one_letter_code
_entity_poly.pdbx_strand_id
1 'polypeptide(L)'
;MVSFNEDMPTEILTQILNNLDLFSMVQCRAVCSRFLDLIDLSPHFHWKVELTIAGKEDGENYPLATRRKMLEQHQQGWADLRWTTERRIPIQFDSLWELCGDVFAHSSTDRSEIRFKQIPSHSRNLQDRDWMVEVKEYRVDDIAIDPAQDLLVILEELPVSVLP
;
A
#
# COMPACT_ATOMS: atom_id res chain seq x y z
N MET A 1 43.42 -3.52 15.96
CA MET A 1 42.24 -3.57 15.07
C MET A 1 41.05 -3.28 15.96
N VAL A 2 40.57 -2.05 15.97
CA VAL A 2 39.43 -1.65 16.82
C VAL A 2 38.20 -2.34 16.25
N SER A 3 37.58 -3.20 17.04
CA SER A 3 36.27 -3.76 16.72
C SER A 3 35.29 -2.59 16.65
N PHE A 4 34.65 -2.40 15.49
CA PHE A 4 33.57 -1.42 15.27
C PHE A 4 32.47 -1.47 16.35
N ASN A 5 32.42 -2.56 17.11
CA ASN A 5 31.40 -2.90 18.08
C ASN A 5 31.70 -2.47 19.53
N GLU A 6 32.92 -2.06 19.90
CA GLU A 6 33.23 -1.73 21.30
C GLU A 6 33.25 -0.22 21.59
N ASP A 7 33.75 0.59 20.66
CA ASP A 7 33.92 2.04 20.89
C ASP A 7 32.72 2.90 20.44
N MET A 8 31.72 2.29 19.79
CA MET A 8 30.55 3.02 19.30
C MET A 8 29.53 3.28 20.40
N PRO A 9 29.01 4.52 20.56
CA PRO A 9 27.90 4.81 21.47
C PRO A 9 26.67 3.97 21.16
N THR A 10 25.98 3.53 22.21
CA THR A 10 24.82 2.64 22.09
C THR A 10 23.68 3.27 21.29
N GLU A 11 23.51 4.58 21.37
CA GLU A 11 22.49 5.34 20.66
C GLU A 11 22.71 5.27 19.15
N ILE A 12 23.96 5.45 18.70
CA ILE A 12 24.34 5.38 17.29
C ILE A 12 24.17 3.96 16.77
N LEU A 13 24.64 2.98 17.53
CA LEU A 13 24.49 1.58 17.17
C LEU A 13 23.01 1.17 17.06
N THR A 14 22.17 1.63 17.99
CA THR A 14 20.72 1.40 17.97
C THR A 14 20.08 2.01 16.73
N GLN A 15 20.47 3.24 16.36
CA GLN A 15 19.99 3.87 15.13
C GLN A 15 20.39 3.07 13.89
N ILE A 16 21.63 2.61 13.79
CA ILE A 16 22.09 1.78 12.66
C ILE A 16 21.26 0.51 12.56
N LEU A 17 21.09 -0.22 13.68
CA LEU A 17 20.31 -1.46 13.71
C LEU A 17 18.84 -1.23 13.35
N ASN A 18 18.25 -0.12 13.77
CA ASN A 18 16.86 0.21 13.45
C ASN A 18 16.60 0.54 11.96
N ASN A 19 17.65 0.89 11.21
CA ASN A 19 17.55 1.10 9.76
C ASN A 19 17.59 -0.21 8.93
N LEU A 20 17.93 -1.35 9.54
CA LEU A 20 17.96 -2.65 8.86
C LEU A 20 16.56 -3.23 8.68
N ASP A 21 16.29 -3.99 7.62
CA ASP A 21 15.05 -4.75 7.49
C ASP A 21 14.93 -5.83 8.59
N LEU A 22 13.72 -6.39 8.76
CA LEU A 22 13.45 -7.36 9.82
C LEU A 22 14.41 -8.57 9.78
N PHE A 23 14.67 -9.12 8.60
CA PHE A 23 15.49 -10.32 8.47
C PHE A 23 16.96 -10.02 8.79
N SER A 24 17.46 -8.87 8.31
CA SER A 24 18.79 -8.38 8.67
C SER A 24 18.93 -8.16 10.18
N MET A 25 17.92 -7.58 10.84
CA MET A 25 17.92 -7.44 12.31
C MET A 25 17.97 -8.81 13.00
N VAL A 26 17.16 -9.78 12.56
CA VAL A 26 17.18 -11.13 13.13
C VAL A 26 18.55 -11.79 12.99
N GLN A 27 19.25 -11.60 11.86
CA GLN A 27 20.62 -12.09 11.69
C GLN A 27 21.61 -11.38 12.63
N CYS A 28 21.47 -10.07 12.82
CA CYS A 28 22.31 -9.29 13.73
C CYS A 28 22.22 -9.76 15.20
N ARG A 29 21.10 -10.36 15.62
CA ARG A 29 20.95 -10.95 16.97
C ARG A 29 21.98 -12.05 17.25
N ALA A 30 22.48 -12.74 16.22
CA ALA A 30 23.47 -13.80 16.36
C ALA A 30 24.92 -13.30 16.33
N VAL A 31 25.16 -12.01 16.09
CA VAL A 31 26.52 -11.45 15.96
C VAL A 31 27.21 -11.32 17.32
N CYS A 32 26.53 -10.73 18.30
CA CYS A 32 27.02 -10.63 19.68
C CYS A 32 25.88 -10.34 20.67
N SER A 33 26.14 -10.50 21.98
CA SER A 33 25.16 -10.20 23.04
C SER A 33 24.71 -8.74 23.03
N ARG A 34 25.61 -7.80 22.76
CA ARG A 34 25.27 -6.37 22.65
C ARG A 34 24.22 -6.11 21.56
N PHE A 35 24.34 -6.74 20.39
CA PHE A 35 23.36 -6.59 19.31
C PHE A 35 22.04 -7.24 19.67
N LEU A 36 22.09 -8.45 20.24
CA LEU A 36 20.90 -9.15 20.73
C LEU A 36 20.11 -8.25 21.70
N ASP A 37 20.77 -7.70 22.71
CA ASP A 37 20.12 -6.87 23.74
C ASP A 37 19.51 -5.60 23.13
N LEU A 38 20.22 -4.92 22.24
CA LEU A 38 19.72 -3.70 21.60
C LEU A 38 18.54 -3.95 20.67
N ILE A 39 18.54 -5.08 19.97
CA ILE A 39 17.46 -5.45 19.06
C ILE A 39 16.23 -5.89 19.85
N ASP A 40 16.39 -6.76 20.84
CA ASP A 40 15.28 -7.31 21.62
C ASP A 40 14.61 -6.23 22.50
N LEU A 41 15.35 -5.19 22.90
CA LEU A 41 14.78 -4.04 23.61
C LEU A 41 14.24 -2.94 22.68
N SER A 42 14.44 -3.05 21.36
CA SER A 42 14.03 -2.01 20.41
C SER A 42 12.52 -2.04 20.11
N PRO A 43 11.80 -0.93 20.35
CA PRO A 43 10.40 -0.81 19.90
C PRO A 43 10.27 -0.90 18.37
N HIS A 44 11.30 -0.51 17.62
CA HIS A 44 11.30 -0.61 16.16
C HIS A 44 11.37 -2.07 15.69
N PHE A 45 12.11 -2.93 16.38
CA PHE A 45 12.16 -4.35 16.06
C PHE A 45 10.78 -5.00 16.25
N HIS A 46 10.16 -4.81 17.42
CA HIS A 46 8.81 -5.32 17.70
C HIS A 46 7.78 -4.81 16.69
N TRP A 47 7.87 -3.54 16.30
CA TRP A 47 7.02 -2.98 15.27
C TRP A 47 7.18 -3.65 13.89
N LYS A 48 8.42 -3.88 13.45
CA LYS A 48 8.67 -4.57 12.17
C LYS A 48 8.14 -6.01 12.19
N VAL A 49 8.23 -6.70 13.33
CA VAL A 49 7.61 -8.01 13.52
C VAL A 49 6.09 -7.92 13.40
N GLU A 50 5.44 -6.99 14.12
CA GLU A 50 3.99 -6.79 14.08
C GLU A 50 3.48 -6.50 12.66
N LEU A 51 4.17 -5.63 11.91
CA LEU A 51 3.84 -5.32 10.52
C LEU A 51 3.98 -6.54 9.60
N THR A 52 5.07 -7.30 9.76
CA THR A 52 5.33 -8.49 8.95
C THR A 52 4.25 -9.54 9.17
N ILE A 53 3.87 -9.78 10.42
CA ILE A 53 2.77 -10.70 10.78
C ILE A 53 1.45 -10.22 10.16
N ALA A 54 1.20 -8.92 10.18
CA ALA A 54 -0.02 -8.33 9.63
C ALA A 54 -0.01 -8.20 8.09
N GLY A 55 1.11 -8.53 7.42
CA GLY A 55 1.28 -8.33 5.98
C GLY A 55 1.13 -6.86 5.57
N LYS A 56 1.63 -5.93 6.39
CA LYS A 56 1.53 -4.48 6.17
C LYS A 56 2.91 -3.86 5.98
N GLU A 57 2.93 -2.79 5.21
CA GLU A 57 4.11 -1.95 5.02
C GLU A 57 4.14 -0.82 6.06
N ASP A 58 5.34 -0.34 6.38
CA ASP A 58 5.50 0.76 7.32
C ASP A 58 5.25 2.11 6.64
N GLY A 59 4.30 2.88 7.15
CA GLY A 59 4.09 4.27 6.73
C GLY A 59 4.70 5.23 7.74
N GLU A 60 5.72 6.01 7.34
CA GLU A 60 6.48 6.88 8.26
C GLU A 60 5.74 8.15 8.72
N ASN A 61 4.50 8.33 8.30
CA ASN A 61 3.74 9.58 8.46
C ASN A 61 3.28 9.88 9.89
N TYR A 62 3.46 8.96 10.84
CA TYR A 62 2.96 9.09 12.21
C TYR A 62 3.94 8.57 13.27
N PRO A 63 3.88 9.07 14.52
CA PRO A 63 4.60 8.49 15.64
C PRO A 63 4.31 7.00 15.81
N LEU A 64 5.32 6.22 16.25
CA LEU A 64 5.21 4.76 16.36
C LEU A 64 4.00 4.29 17.19
N ALA A 65 3.73 4.93 18.32
CA ALA A 65 2.59 4.60 19.17
C ALA A 65 1.25 4.77 18.43
N THR A 66 1.12 5.84 17.63
CA THR A 66 -0.06 6.09 16.81
C THR A 66 -0.20 5.02 15.73
N ARG A 67 0.89 4.66 15.05
CA ARG A 67 0.89 3.60 14.03
C ARG A 67 0.47 2.24 14.58
N ARG A 68 0.98 1.85 15.74
CA ARG A 68 0.58 0.61 16.43
C ARG A 68 -0.91 0.60 16.75
N LYS A 69 -1.44 1.70 17.27
CA LYS A 69 -2.88 1.85 17.53
C LYS A 69 -3.72 1.76 16.25
N MET A 70 -3.27 2.37 15.16
CA MET A 70 -3.94 2.29 13.86
C MET A 70 -3.94 0.86 13.31
N LEU A 71 -2.83 0.13 13.46
CA LEU A 71 -2.74 -1.27 13.06
C LEU A 71 -3.70 -2.15 13.87
N GLU A 72 -3.75 -1.96 15.19
CA GLU A 72 -4.69 -2.67 16.07
C GLU A 72 -6.14 -2.42 15.66
N GLN A 73 -6.52 -1.15 15.46
CA GLN A 73 -7.86 -0.76 15.03
C GLN A 73 -8.22 -1.36 13.67
N HIS A 74 -7.27 -1.37 12.72
CA HIS A 74 -7.45 -2.02 11.43
C HIS A 74 -7.70 -3.53 11.58
N GLN A 75 -6.87 -4.23 12.37
CA GLN A 75 -7.04 -5.67 12.58
C GLN A 75 -8.39 -6.01 13.24
N GLN A 76 -8.79 -5.27 14.27
CA GLN A 76 -10.09 -5.43 14.91
C GLN A 76 -11.24 -5.13 13.94
N GLY A 77 -11.11 -4.07 13.14
CA GLY A 77 -12.10 -3.70 12.13
C GLY A 77 -12.34 -4.81 11.11
N TRP A 78 -11.28 -5.46 10.65
CA TRP A 78 -11.39 -6.61 9.74
C TRP A 78 -11.92 -7.88 10.42
N ALA A 79 -11.51 -8.15 11.66
CA ALA A 79 -12.00 -9.31 12.41
C ALA A 79 -13.51 -9.23 12.70
N ASP A 80 -14.01 -8.03 13.02
CA ASP A 80 -15.40 -7.79 13.36
C ASP A 80 -16.26 -7.32 12.16
N LEU A 81 -15.68 -7.19 10.97
CA LEU A 81 -16.30 -6.57 9.78
C LEU A 81 -16.92 -5.20 10.04
N ARG A 82 -16.24 -4.38 10.86
CA ARG A 82 -16.66 -3.02 11.22
C ARG A 82 -16.11 -2.02 10.20
N TRP A 83 -16.91 -1.75 9.18
CA TRP A 83 -16.62 -0.72 8.20
C TRP A 83 -16.70 0.67 8.84
N THR A 84 -15.72 1.53 8.55
CA THR A 84 -15.71 2.92 9.00
C THR A 84 -16.58 3.81 8.12
N THR A 85 -16.80 3.42 6.86
CA THR A 85 -17.60 4.16 5.89
C THR A 85 -18.15 3.19 4.85
N GLU A 86 -19.42 3.35 4.47
CA GLU A 86 -20.03 2.68 3.33
C GLU A 86 -20.36 3.74 2.27
N ARG A 87 -20.12 3.43 0.99
CA ARG A 87 -20.53 4.27 -0.13
C ARG A 87 -21.20 3.42 -1.18
N ARG A 88 -22.20 4.00 -1.83
CA ARG A 88 -22.86 3.41 -3.01
C ARG A 88 -22.54 4.28 -4.20
N ILE A 89 -21.86 3.70 -5.17
CA ILE A 89 -21.52 4.37 -6.42
C ILE A 89 -22.49 3.84 -7.47
N PRO A 90 -23.34 4.70 -8.07
CA PRO A 90 -24.21 4.25 -9.13
C PRO A 90 -23.38 3.92 -10.37
N ILE A 91 -23.54 2.69 -10.86
CA ILE A 91 -22.91 2.22 -12.09
C ILE A 91 -24.01 2.14 -13.15
N GLN A 92 -23.73 2.62 -14.36
CA GLN A 92 -24.68 2.55 -15.46
C GLN A 92 -24.77 1.12 -16.00
N PHE A 93 -25.94 0.72 -16.48
CA PHE A 93 -26.10 -0.60 -17.11
C PHE A 93 -25.19 -0.70 -18.33
N ASP A 94 -24.42 -1.80 -18.44
CA ASP A 94 -23.44 -2.07 -19.52
C ASP A 94 -22.15 -1.22 -19.51
N SER A 95 -21.88 -0.47 -18.43
CA SER A 95 -20.57 0.17 -18.27
C SER A 95 -19.52 -0.83 -17.78
N LEU A 96 -18.32 -0.76 -18.36
CA LEU A 96 -17.15 -1.46 -17.86
C LEU A 96 -16.74 -0.85 -16.52
N TRP A 97 -16.26 -1.67 -15.60
CA TRP A 97 -15.76 -1.18 -14.31
C TRP A 97 -14.63 -2.07 -13.80
N GLU A 98 -13.73 -1.47 -13.04
CA GLU A 98 -12.63 -2.15 -12.37
C GLU A 98 -12.38 -1.49 -11.00
N LEU A 99 -12.06 -2.28 -9.99
CA LEU A 99 -11.68 -1.78 -8.66
C LEU A 99 -10.32 -2.33 -8.27
N CYS A 100 -9.31 -1.45 -8.27
CA CYS A 100 -7.95 -1.80 -7.89
C CYS A 100 -7.50 -0.95 -6.70
N GLY A 101 -7.30 -1.61 -5.54
CA GLY A 101 -6.94 -0.93 -4.30
C GLY A 101 -8.01 0.07 -3.87
N ASP A 102 -7.64 1.36 -3.79
CA ASP A 102 -8.57 2.46 -3.53
C ASP A 102 -9.09 3.17 -4.78
N VAL A 103 -8.74 2.73 -5.99
CA VAL A 103 -9.22 3.39 -7.21
C VAL A 103 -10.32 2.56 -7.85
N PHE A 104 -11.50 3.16 -7.96
CA PHE A 104 -12.62 2.64 -8.74
C PHE A 104 -12.63 3.32 -10.10
N ALA A 105 -12.57 2.55 -11.18
CA ALA A 105 -12.69 3.02 -12.55
C ALA A 105 -14.00 2.50 -13.16
N HIS A 106 -14.67 3.32 -13.96
CA HIS A 106 -15.80 2.88 -14.77
C HIS A 106 -15.93 3.69 -16.06
N SER A 107 -16.45 3.06 -17.12
CA SER A 107 -16.71 3.73 -18.39
C SER A 107 -18.00 4.55 -18.35
N SER A 108 -18.13 5.51 -19.28
CA SER A 108 -19.44 6.03 -19.69
C SER A 108 -20.24 4.97 -20.46
N THR A 109 -21.55 5.22 -20.64
CA THR A 109 -22.44 4.38 -21.46
C THR A 109 -21.93 4.19 -22.89
N ASP A 110 -21.40 5.25 -23.51
CA ASP A 110 -20.87 5.22 -24.87
C ASP A 110 -19.40 4.78 -24.93
N ARG A 111 -18.81 4.42 -23.79
CA ARG A 111 -17.41 3.99 -23.62
C ARG A 111 -16.37 4.98 -24.19
N SER A 112 -16.73 6.26 -24.28
CA SER A 112 -15.85 7.32 -24.79
C SER A 112 -14.96 7.96 -23.71
N GLU A 113 -15.28 7.72 -22.44
CA GLU A 113 -14.52 8.20 -21.28
C GLU A 113 -14.44 7.12 -20.20
N ILE A 114 -13.30 7.08 -19.50
CA ILE A 114 -13.12 6.31 -18.26
C ILE A 114 -13.04 7.30 -17.11
N ARG A 115 -13.94 7.14 -16.14
CA ARG A 115 -14.03 7.94 -14.92
C ARG A 115 -13.42 7.18 -13.77
N PHE A 116 -12.65 7.88 -12.95
CA PHE A 116 -11.94 7.32 -11.81
C PHE A 116 -12.37 8.04 -10.53
N LYS A 117 -12.49 7.25 -9.47
CA LYS A 117 -12.76 7.72 -8.12
C LYS A 117 -11.81 7.05 -7.14
N GLN A 118 -10.99 7.85 -6.47
CA GLN A 118 -10.17 7.40 -5.36
C GLN A 118 -10.99 7.40 -4.07
N ILE A 119 -11.15 6.23 -3.48
CA ILE A 119 -11.83 6.00 -2.23
C ILE A 119 -10.91 6.49 -1.09
N PRO A 120 -11.35 7.44 -0.25
CA PRO A 120 -10.50 7.97 0.79
C PRO A 120 -10.21 6.93 1.86
N SER A 121 -9.02 7.04 2.46
CA SER A 121 -8.55 6.14 3.52
C SER A 121 -7.91 6.99 4.61
N HIS A 122 -8.62 7.16 5.73
CA HIS A 122 -8.15 7.99 6.85
C HIS A 122 -6.81 7.48 7.41
N SER A 123 -6.64 6.16 7.48
CA SER A 123 -5.41 5.54 7.97
C SER A 123 -4.20 5.75 7.05
N ARG A 124 -4.43 6.01 5.76
CA ARG A 124 -3.39 6.26 4.76
C ARG A 124 -3.28 7.74 4.39
N ASN A 125 -4.05 8.61 5.06
CA ASN A 125 -4.20 10.02 4.70
C ASN A 125 -4.55 10.24 3.21
N LEU A 126 -5.34 9.34 2.62
CA LEU A 126 -5.77 9.45 1.24
C LEU A 126 -7.08 10.23 1.17
N GLN A 127 -7.07 11.28 0.36
CA GLN A 127 -8.22 12.12 0.10
C GLN A 127 -9.08 11.56 -1.03
N ASP A 128 -10.32 12.03 -1.07
CA ASP A 128 -11.23 11.78 -2.17
C ASP A 128 -10.71 12.52 -3.41
N ARG A 129 -10.62 11.82 -4.54
CA ARG A 129 -10.16 12.40 -5.80
C ARG A 129 -10.93 11.78 -6.95
N ASP A 130 -11.45 12.64 -7.82
CA ASP A 130 -12.09 12.24 -9.06
C ASP A 130 -11.29 12.76 -10.25
N TRP A 131 -11.14 11.93 -11.29
CA TRP A 131 -10.54 12.32 -12.56
C TRP A 131 -11.11 11.49 -13.71
N MET A 132 -10.75 11.85 -14.94
CA MET A 132 -11.24 11.19 -16.14
C MET A 132 -10.19 11.16 -17.23
N VAL A 133 -10.30 10.17 -18.10
CA VAL A 133 -9.49 10.00 -19.31
C VAL A 133 -10.45 9.82 -20.48
N GLU A 134 -10.28 10.64 -21.53
CA GLU A 134 -10.98 10.45 -22.80
C GLU A 134 -10.34 9.31 -23.58
N VAL A 135 -11.16 8.42 -24.14
CA VAL A 135 -10.74 7.21 -24.88
C VAL A 135 -11.55 7.04 -26.18
N LYS A 136 -12.16 8.11 -26.66
CA LYS A 136 -13.07 8.15 -27.82
C LYS A 136 -12.44 7.65 -29.13
N GLU A 137 -11.12 7.64 -29.20
CA GLU A 137 -10.37 7.10 -30.34
C GLU A 137 -10.33 5.56 -30.38
N TYR A 138 -10.68 4.87 -29.29
CA TYR A 138 -10.64 3.42 -29.18
C TYR A 138 -12.04 2.79 -29.12
N ARG A 139 -12.17 1.58 -29.67
CA ARG A 139 -13.34 0.71 -29.43
C ARG A 139 -13.13 -0.14 -28.17
N VAL A 140 -13.37 0.47 -27.01
CA VAL A 140 -13.10 -0.16 -25.71
C VAL A 140 -14.00 -1.36 -25.47
N ASP A 141 -13.39 -2.54 -25.42
CA ASP A 141 -14.04 -3.80 -25.07
C ASP A 141 -13.89 -4.14 -23.58
N ASP A 142 -12.70 -3.88 -23.02
CA ASP A 142 -12.39 -4.10 -21.61
C ASP A 142 -11.35 -3.08 -21.08
N ILE A 143 -11.27 -2.96 -19.75
CA ILE A 143 -10.31 -2.08 -19.07
C ILE A 143 -9.61 -2.81 -17.91
N ALA A 144 -8.36 -2.44 -17.67
CA ALA A 144 -7.64 -2.81 -16.45
C ALA A 144 -6.83 -1.61 -15.94
N ILE A 145 -6.60 -1.55 -14.63
CA ILE A 145 -5.87 -0.43 -14.00
C ILE A 145 -4.79 -0.93 -13.04
N ASP A 146 -3.65 -0.25 -13.02
CA ASP A 146 -2.64 -0.37 -11.99
C ASP A 146 -2.29 1.03 -11.44
N PRO A 147 -2.98 1.48 -10.38
CA PRO A 147 -2.71 2.77 -9.75
C PRO A 147 -1.30 2.92 -9.19
N ALA A 148 -0.59 1.83 -8.87
CA ALA A 148 0.77 1.91 -8.35
C ALA A 148 1.78 2.37 -9.43
N GLN A 149 1.43 2.17 -10.70
CA GLN A 149 2.23 2.58 -11.87
C GLN A 149 1.60 3.76 -12.64
N ASP A 150 0.51 4.35 -12.13
CA ASP A 150 -0.29 5.35 -12.85
C ASP A 150 -0.72 4.85 -14.25
N LEU A 151 -1.17 3.60 -14.33
CA LEU A 151 -1.42 2.90 -15.59
C LEU A 151 -2.90 2.57 -15.80
N LEU A 152 -3.42 2.95 -16.98
CA LEU A 152 -4.69 2.48 -17.55
C LEU A 152 -4.37 1.62 -18.77
N VAL A 153 -4.93 0.42 -18.81
CA VAL A 153 -4.87 -0.50 -19.95
C VAL A 153 -6.25 -0.58 -20.58
N ILE A 154 -6.29 -0.44 -21.90
CA ILE A 154 -7.50 -0.51 -22.72
C ILE A 154 -7.36 -1.71 -23.64
N LEU A 155 -8.33 -2.61 -23.61
CA LEU A 155 -8.49 -3.64 -24.63
C LEU A 155 -9.38 -3.06 -25.73
N GLU A 156 -8.84 -3.00 -26.94
CA GLU A 156 -9.57 -2.54 -28.12
C GLU A 156 -9.90 -3.70 -29.04
N GLU A 157 -11.17 -3.84 -29.42
CA GLU A 157 -11.57 -4.75 -30.48
C GLU A 157 -11.39 -4.08 -31.86
N LEU A 158 -10.39 -4.54 -32.60
CA LEU A 158 -10.16 -4.09 -33.97
C LEU A 158 -11.06 -4.83 -34.96
N PRO A 159 -11.60 -4.15 -35.99
CA PRO A 159 -12.30 -4.83 -37.07
C PRO A 159 -11.36 -5.81 -37.77
N VAL A 160 -11.86 -7.00 -38.10
CA VAL A 160 -11.12 -8.07 -38.81
C VAL A 160 -10.43 -7.57 -40.11
N SER A 161 -10.93 -6.50 -40.72
CA SER A 161 -10.38 -5.89 -41.93
C SER A 161 -9.13 -5.02 -41.73
N VAL A 162 -8.65 -4.83 -40.49
CA VAL A 162 -7.52 -3.95 -40.15
C VAL A 162 -6.27 -4.73 -39.70
N LEU A 163 -6.33 -6.07 -39.67
CA LEU A 163 -5.17 -6.90 -39.39
C LEU A 163 -4.33 -7.07 -40.69
N PRO A 164 -2.99 -6.91 -40.63
CA PRO A 164 -2.10 -7.11 -41.78
C PRO A 164 -2.02 -8.57 -42.26
#